data_AF-A0A927T4L5-F1
#
_entry.id   AF-A0A927T4L5-F1
#
_cell.length_a   1.000
_cell.length_b   1.000
_cell.length_c   1.000
_cell.angle_alpha   90.00
_cell.angle_beta   90.00
_cell.angle_gamma   90.00
#
_symmetry.space_group_name_H-M   'P 1'
#
loop_
_entity.id
_entity.type
_entity.pdbx_description
1 polymer ?
#
loop_
_entity_poly.entity_id
_entity_poly.type
_entity_poly.pdbx_seq_one_letter_code
_entity_poly.pdbx_strand_id
1 'polypeptide(L)'
;MLSQIRIINYKCFKDNTVFLKNTNNVIIGENNAGKSTLLEVIRIVNCAVERLKTKSYIPSEIEYGIGIGYKGVYFDLENLEIETDNLFFQYEEKTIQIIAEFTNKIEVHIYILASNKIFAFAEFEGHNIKNNTKFKEILTERIAILPQISLLKKDEKVIQERNTKKNINTRMSSLHFRNEIMMYKEQETEIYQQYISKITESWKEIALDNIYVENDTIYLYIRDRDFTIEVGKLGSGVQMWIQMLWFFTKNLDATTIVLDEPDVYLHPELQKRIVKIAKEYNKQLIITTHSIEIISEVDKSEIVILDKNKQHTKFVDELIEVQDILDKLGSSQVVNLVKLDKYNRIICVEGEDLGFLNIWHEKLFPESELSFKDVPSYKTGGWGSWDFEKVRAEKILKEREDYSFYYIYDRDYHLNQIIKDREEEGKNKKINLHIWTKKEIENYLINPAVITRVINKAEEKISEKEVIEIIENICEELKMKVIFKYTDEINKNSRRGEELSTIMQRVVEFVDDNWKDFAHKTSIVPGKEVMKRIRNKIKDDYNIQISNDKIAREFKKEEIEQEVIEVIEKIEKKKSF
;
A
#
# COMPACT_ATOMS: atom_id res chain seq x y z
N MET A 1 18.64 16.25 9.18
CA MET A 1 17.98 15.38 8.17
C MET A 1 17.01 16.21 7.35
N LEU A 2 16.55 15.72 6.20
CA LEU A 2 15.64 16.47 5.33
C LEU A 2 14.20 16.38 5.89
N SER A 3 13.57 17.51 6.25
CA SER A 3 12.22 17.52 6.86
C SER A 3 11.12 17.85 5.87
N GLN A 4 11.41 18.70 4.89
CA GLN A 4 10.40 19.17 3.93
C GLN A 4 11.05 19.53 2.60
N ILE A 5 10.33 19.31 1.51
CA ILE A 5 10.66 19.85 0.19
C ILE A 5 9.45 20.54 -0.40
N ARG A 6 9.54 21.83 -0.72
CA ARG A 6 8.57 22.55 -1.54
C ARG A 6 9.08 22.66 -2.98
N ILE A 7 8.22 22.34 -3.94
CA ILE A 7 8.53 22.22 -5.35
C ILE A 7 7.55 23.09 -6.13
N ILE A 8 8.05 24.06 -6.88
CA ILE A 8 7.26 25.05 -7.59
C ILE A 8 7.66 25.06 -9.07
N ASN A 9 6.66 24.98 -9.95
CA ASN A 9 6.79 24.96 -11.42
C ASN A 9 7.71 23.87 -12.01
N TYR A 10 7.88 22.73 -11.33
CA TYR A 10 8.77 21.65 -11.76
C TYR A 10 8.02 20.43 -12.29
N LYS A 11 8.20 20.08 -13.57
CA LYS A 11 7.61 18.90 -14.23
C LYS A 11 6.10 18.77 -13.95
N CYS A 12 5.70 17.83 -13.10
CA CYS A 12 4.30 17.58 -12.75
C CYS A 12 3.80 18.38 -11.53
N PHE A 13 4.68 19.08 -10.83
CA PHE A 13 4.38 19.85 -9.62
C PHE A 13 4.20 21.33 -9.94
N LYS A 14 3.06 21.89 -9.54
CA LYS A 14 2.75 23.31 -9.69
C LYS A 14 3.28 24.12 -8.50
N ASP A 15 2.85 23.73 -7.31
CA ASP A 15 3.32 24.22 -6.01
C ASP A 15 2.92 23.13 -5.01
N ASN A 16 3.84 22.23 -4.75
CA ASN A 16 3.59 21.04 -3.96
C ASN A 16 4.64 20.95 -2.85
N THR A 17 4.21 20.61 -1.65
CA THR A 17 5.08 20.44 -0.47
C THR A 17 5.03 18.99 -0.01
N VAL A 18 6.21 18.37 0.04
CA VAL A 18 6.43 17.00 0.51
C VAL A 18 7.00 17.07 1.91
N PHE A 19 6.30 16.49 2.87
CA PHE A 19 6.75 16.37 4.25
C PHE A 19 7.43 15.02 4.47
N LEU A 20 8.54 15.02 5.21
CA LEU A 20 9.36 13.85 5.48
C LEU A 20 9.65 13.75 6.98
N LYS A 21 9.59 12.53 7.50
CA LYS A 21 10.02 12.17 8.86
C LYS A 21 11.51 11.94 8.91
N ASN A 22 12.07 12.09 10.11
CA ASN A 22 13.48 11.81 10.39
C ASN A 22 13.78 10.30 10.48
N THR A 23 12.75 9.45 10.36
CA THR A 23 12.86 7.98 10.35
C THR A 23 12.68 7.46 8.92
N ASN A 24 11.82 6.46 8.69
CA ASN A 24 11.53 5.95 7.36
C ASN A 24 10.41 6.76 6.68
N ASN A 25 10.53 6.87 5.37
CA ASN A 25 9.59 7.53 4.48
C ASN A 25 9.40 6.61 3.27
N VAL A 26 8.39 5.74 3.32
CA VAL A 26 8.01 4.86 2.22
C VAL A 26 7.00 5.58 1.36
N ILE A 27 7.46 6.06 0.21
CA ILE A 27 6.68 6.88 -0.71
C ILE A 27 5.95 5.98 -1.70
N ILE A 28 4.62 6.01 -1.62
CA ILE A 28 3.72 5.29 -2.51
C ILE A 28 2.83 6.27 -3.28
N GLY A 29 2.27 5.81 -4.39
CA GLY A 29 1.34 6.59 -5.20
C GLY A 29 1.14 5.95 -6.56
N GLU A 30 0.07 6.32 -7.25
CA GLU A 30 -0.29 5.82 -8.58
C GLU A 30 0.85 6.01 -9.62
N ASN A 31 0.76 5.33 -10.76
CA ASN A 31 1.63 5.62 -11.89
C ASN A 31 1.46 7.09 -12.29
N ASN A 32 2.57 7.77 -12.59
CA ASN A 32 2.61 9.21 -12.87
C ASN A 32 2.17 10.12 -11.71
N ALA A 33 2.19 9.64 -10.46
CA ALA A 33 1.98 10.46 -9.26
C ALA A 33 3.12 11.46 -8.98
N GLY A 34 4.30 11.27 -9.60
CA GLY A 34 5.47 12.13 -9.42
C GLY A 34 6.61 11.55 -8.57
N LYS A 35 6.62 10.23 -8.31
CA LYS A 35 7.64 9.56 -7.45
C LYS A 35 9.06 9.76 -7.97
N SER A 36 9.31 9.41 -9.24
CA SER A 36 10.62 9.61 -9.88
C SER A 36 10.99 11.09 -9.97
N THR A 37 10.01 11.98 -10.19
CA THR A 37 10.21 13.44 -10.18
C THR A 37 10.66 13.94 -8.81
N LEU A 38 10.07 13.43 -7.72
CA LEU A 38 10.48 13.79 -6.37
C LEU A 38 11.91 13.33 -6.06
N LEU A 39 12.28 12.11 -6.46
CA LEU A 39 13.66 11.64 -6.29
C LEU A 39 14.66 12.42 -7.13
N GLU A 40 14.27 12.85 -8.32
CA GLU A 40 15.06 13.77 -9.15
C GLU A 40 15.28 15.11 -8.45
N VAL A 41 14.24 15.68 -7.84
CA VAL A 41 14.35 16.89 -7.01
C VAL A 41 15.32 16.67 -5.84
N ILE A 42 15.26 15.51 -5.16
CA ILE A 42 16.21 15.18 -4.08
C ILE A 42 17.65 15.09 -4.61
N ARG A 43 17.87 14.60 -5.84
CA ARG A 43 19.20 14.61 -6.50
C ARG A 43 19.69 16.04 -6.74
N ILE A 44 18.82 16.95 -7.19
CA ILE A 44 19.14 18.37 -7.35
C ILE A 44 19.51 19.00 -6.01
N VAL A 45 18.72 18.74 -4.96
CA VAL A 45 18.99 19.22 -3.59
C VAL A 45 20.34 18.73 -3.10
N ASN A 46 20.64 17.44 -3.26
CA ASN A 46 21.93 16.88 -2.86
C ASN A 46 23.10 17.55 -3.60
N CYS A 47 22.97 17.77 -4.92
CA CYS A 47 23.98 18.49 -5.68
C CYS A 47 24.17 19.92 -5.17
N ALA A 48 23.08 20.66 -4.94
CA ALA A 48 23.12 22.01 -4.40
C ALA A 48 23.84 22.05 -3.04
N VAL A 49 23.53 21.13 -2.12
CA VAL A 49 24.20 21.00 -0.82
C VAL A 49 25.70 20.78 -0.99
N GLU A 50 26.12 19.85 -1.84
CA GLU A 50 27.54 19.58 -2.08
C GLU A 50 28.27 20.79 -2.70
N ARG A 51 27.61 21.53 -3.61
CA ARG A 51 28.16 22.77 -4.17
C ARG A 51 28.24 23.89 -3.15
N LEU A 52 27.24 24.03 -2.28
CA LEU A 52 27.22 25.01 -1.18
C LEU A 52 28.29 24.71 -0.12
N LYS A 53 28.71 23.45 0.04
CA LYS A 53 29.87 23.08 0.85
C LYS A 53 31.18 23.39 0.13
N THR A 54 31.29 23.19 -1.17
CA THR A 54 32.61 23.19 -1.85
C THR A 54 32.98 24.48 -2.57
N LYS A 55 32.02 25.21 -3.14
CA LYS A 55 32.27 26.39 -3.98
C LYS A 55 32.26 27.70 -3.17
N SER A 56 32.92 28.71 -3.74
CA SER A 56 32.88 30.10 -3.24
C SER A 56 31.54 30.77 -3.54
N TYR A 57 31.05 31.59 -2.61
CA TYR A 57 29.73 32.19 -2.71
C TYR A 57 29.79 33.51 -3.47
N ILE A 58 28.90 33.64 -4.46
CA ILE A 58 28.78 34.83 -5.31
C ILE A 58 27.35 35.42 -5.23
N PRO A 59 27.18 36.73 -5.47
CA PRO A 59 25.87 37.36 -5.45
C PRO A 59 24.92 36.79 -6.50
N SER A 60 23.61 36.76 -6.19
CA SER A 60 22.56 36.38 -7.13
C SER A 60 22.37 37.41 -8.25
N GLU A 61 22.06 36.94 -9.45
CA GLU A 61 21.60 37.79 -10.56
C GLU A 61 20.13 38.22 -10.36
N ILE A 62 19.76 39.38 -10.91
CA ILE A 62 18.41 39.96 -10.78
C ILE A 62 17.34 39.07 -11.43
N GLU A 63 17.70 38.34 -12.48
CA GLU A 63 16.82 37.46 -13.26
C GLU A 63 16.13 36.38 -12.40
N TYR A 64 16.73 36.01 -11.25
CA TYR A 64 16.16 35.03 -10.33
C TYR A 64 15.04 35.56 -9.43
N GLY A 65 14.87 36.89 -9.31
CA GLY A 65 13.80 37.47 -8.48
C GLY A 65 13.96 37.32 -6.96
N ILE A 66 15.15 36.97 -6.46
CA ILE A 66 15.42 36.65 -5.04
C ILE A 66 15.61 37.91 -4.16
N GLY A 67 15.91 39.06 -4.78
CA GLY A 67 16.26 40.31 -4.08
C GLY A 67 17.77 40.58 -4.04
N ILE A 68 18.15 41.80 -3.64
CA ILE A 68 19.54 42.27 -3.72
C ILE A 68 20.35 41.78 -2.51
N GLY A 69 21.56 41.25 -2.76
CA GLY A 69 22.55 40.97 -1.72
C GLY A 69 22.57 39.53 -1.19
N TYR A 70 21.72 38.66 -1.75
CA TYR A 70 21.78 37.22 -1.55
C TYR A 70 23.07 36.65 -2.16
N LYS A 71 23.75 35.78 -1.42
CA LYS A 71 24.94 35.07 -1.87
C LYS A 71 24.70 33.56 -1.86
N GLY A 72 25.21 32.90 -2.88
CA GLY A 72 25.03 31.47 -3.11
C GLY A 72 26.00 30.96 -4.15
N VAL A 73 25.65 29.88 -4.83
CA VAL A 73 26.50 29.18 -5.79
C VAL A 73 25.76 28.91 -7.10
N TYR A 74 26.50 28.99 -8.20
CA TYR A 74 26.04 28.56 -9.52
C TYR A 74 26.59 27.19 -9.87
N PHE A 75 25.77 26.37 -10.51
CA PHE A 75 26.17 25.04 -10.96
C PHE A 75 25.26 24.53 -12.09
N ASP A 76 25.73 23.50 -12.77
CA ASP A 76 25.04 22.87 -13.89
C ASP A 76 24.59 21.45 -13.53
N LEU A 77 23.60 20.93 -14.26
CA LEU A 77 23.04 19.58 -14.06
C LEU A 77 23.78 18.48 -14.85
N GLU A 78 24.88 18.79 -15.54
CA GLU A 78 25.57 17.90 -16.50
C GLU A 78 25.98 16.51 -15.95
N ASN A 79 25.92 16.28 -14.62
CA ASN A 79 26.25 15.00 -14.00
C ASN A 79 25.08 14.36 -13.21
N LEU A 80 23.87 14.93 -13.28
CA LEU A 80 22.71 14.41 -12.54
C LEU A 80 21.79 13.51 -13.38
N GLU A 81 22.11 13.29 -14.65
CA GLU A 81 21.30 12.49 -15.59
C GLU A 81 19.83 12.96 -15.67
N ILE A 82 19.62 14.27 -15.53
CA ILE A 82 18.31 14.91 -15.57
C ILE A 82 18.04 15.38 -16.99
N GLU A 83 16.94 14.93 -17.58
CA GLU A 83 16.48 15.46 -18.87
C GLU A 83 16.04 16.92 -18.72
N THR A 84 16.74 17.84 -19.40
CA THR A 84 16.50 19.28 -19.32
C THR A 84 15.35 19.75 -20.19
N ASP A 85 14.91 18.94 -21.15
CA ASP A 85 13.97 19.37 -22.20
C ASP A 85 12.54 19.57 -21.66
N ASN A 86 12.22 18.97 -20.51
CA ASN A 86 10.86 18.94 -19.96
C ASN A 86 10.79 19.38 -18.48
N LEU A 87 11.67 20.31 -18.04
CA LEU A 87 11.75 20.70 -16.62
C LEU A 87 10.57 21.56 -16.14
N PHE A 88 9.97 22.34 -17.03
CA PHE A 88 8.97 23.34 -16.68
C PHE A 88 7.56 22.76 -16.59
N PHE A 89 6.84 23.10 -15.52
CA PHE A 89 5.44 22.74 -15.39
C PHE A 89 4.62 23.29 -16.55
N GLN A 90 3.88 22.41 -17.23
CA GLN A 90 3.10 22.73 -18.43
C GLN A 90 3.90 23.39 -19.57
N TYR A 91 5.23 23.24 -19.58
CA TYR A 91 6.11 23.90 -20.54
C TYR A 91 6.02 25.43 -20.51
N GLU A 92 5.50 26.01 -19.42
CA GLU A 92 5.54 27.44 -19.18
C GLU A 92 6.91 27.80 -18.60
N GLU A 93 7.69 28.61 -19.29
CA GLU A 93 9.06 29.05 -18.92
C GLU A 93 9.11 29.97 -17.68
N LYS A 94 8.36 29.62 -16.63
CA LYS A 94 8.42 30.27 -15.32
C LYS A 94 9.58 29.69 -14.53
N THR A 95 10.29 30.54 -13.79
CA THR A 95 11.37 30.10 -12.91
C THR A 95 10.90 28.97 -11.98
N ILE A 96 11.66 27.89 -11.99
CA ILE A 96 11.47 26.76 -11.09
C ILE A 96 12.07 27.12 -9.74
N GLN A 97 11.37 26.78 -8.67
CA GLN A 97 11.87 26.96 -7.31
C GLN A 97 11.74 25.64 -6.52
N ILE A 98 12.84 25.22 -5.92
CA ILE A 98 12.91 24.08 -5.00
C ILE A 98 13.44 24.60 -3.67
N ILE A 99 12.69 24.37 -2.59
CA ILE A 99 13.09 24.73 -1.23
C ILE A 99 13.16 23.45 -0.41
N ALA A 100 14.34 23.10 0.07
CA ALA A 100 14.57 21.94 0.94
C ALA A 100 14.86 22.42 2.36
N GLU A 101 14.00 22.07 3.30
CA GLU A 101 14.17 22.35 4.72
C GLU A 101 14.78 21.14 5.42
N PHE A 102 15.71 21.41 6.34
CA PHE A 102 16.34 20.41 7.18
C PHE A 102 15.86 20.57 8.62
N THR A 103 15.98 19.49 9.41
CA THR A 103 15.55 19.44 10.82
C THR A 103 16.20 20.48 11.73
N ASN A 104 17.36 21.01 11.33
CA ASN A 104 18.04 22.10 12.02
C ASN A 104 17.55 23.49 11.58
N LYS A 105 16.43 23.59 10.84
CA LYS A 105 15.84 24.82 10.29
C LYS A 105 16.70 25.53 9.24
N ILE A 106 17.68 24.85 8.65
CA ILE A 106 18.33 25.34 7.44
C ILE A 106 17.40 25.11 6.27
N GLU A 107 17.27 26.12 5.42
CA GLU A 107 16.60 26.02 4.14
C GLU A 107 17.61 26.17 3.01
N VAL A 108 17.60 25.23 2.07
CA VAL A 108 18.35 25.32 0.82
C VAL A 108 17.37 25.68 -0.29
N HIS A 109 17.57 26.86 -0.86
CA HIS A 109 16.75 27.44 -1.92
C HIS A 109 17.46 27.29 -3.25
N ILE A 110 16.78 26.74 -4.25
CA ILE A 110 17.33 26.43 -5.57
C ILE A 110 16.40 26.99 -6.63
N TYR A 111 16.97 27.75 -7.56
CA TYR A 111 16.24 28.37 -8.65
C TYR A 111 16.82 27.93 -9.99
N ILE A 112 15.96 27.53 -10.93
CA ILE A 112 16.34 27.11 -12.28
C ILE A 112 15.61 28.02 -13.29
N LEU A 113 16.39 28.72 -14.11
CA LEU A 113 15.87 29.58 -15.18
C LEU A 113 15.62 28.78 -16.46
N ALA A 114 14.86 29.34 -17.40
CA ALA A 114 14.64 28.79 -18.74
C ALA A 114 15.94 28.53 -19.52
N SER A 115 16.99 29.30 -19.22
CA SER A 115 18.34 29.10 -19.75
C SER A 115 19.09 27.90 -19.14
N ASN A 116 18.45 27.10 -18.29
CA ASN A 116 19.02 26.03 -17.46
C ASN A 116 20.12 26.48 -16.48
N LYS A 117 20.30 27.79 -16.29
CA LYS A 117 21.20 28.33 -15.26
C LYS A 117 20.62 28.10 -13.87
N ILE A 118 21.38 27.48 -12.99
CA ILE A 118 20.96 27.18 -11.62
C ILE A 118 21.71 28.04 -10.62
N PHE A 119 20.95 28.63 -9.71
CA PHE A 119 21.47 29.30 -8.53
C PHE A 119 20.89 28.65 -7.27
N ALA A 120 21.77 28.36 -6.30
CA ALA A 120 21.33 27.90 -4.99
C ALA A 120 21.95 28.74 -3.87
N PHE A 121 21.18 28.98 -2.82
CA PHE A 121 21.66 29.60 -1.59
C PHE A 121 21.04 28.90 -0.38
N ALA A 122 21.57 29.20 0.80
CA ALA A 122 21.03 28.69 2.04
C ALA A 122 20.61 29.82 2.97
N GLU A 123 19.58 29.56 3.76
CA GLU A 123 19.12 30.40 4.86
C GLU A 123 19.13 29.61 6.17
N PHE A 124 19.36 30.33 7.26
CA PHE A 124 19.15 29.83 8.62
C PHE A 124 18.34 30.87 9.38
N GLU A 125 17.16 30.47 9.87
CA GLU A 125 16.22 31.36 10.56
C GLU A 125 15.89 32.65 9.76
N GLY A 126 15.71 32.51 8.44
CA GLY A 126 15.40 33.62 7.53
C GLY A 126 16.58 34.52 7.14
N HIS A 127 17.81 34.13 7.48
CA HIS A 127 19.01 34.87 7.14
C HIS A 127 19.91 34.11 6.16
N ASN A 128 20.24 34.74 5.02
CA ASN A 128 21.15 34.18 4.03
C ASN A 128 22.55 33.87 4.60
N ILE A 129 22.98 32.64 4.42
CA ILE A 129 24.34 32.18 4.71
C ILE A 129 25.26 32.63 3.58
N LYS A 130 26.29 33.42 3.90
CA LYS A 130 27.10 34.15 2.90
C LYS A 130 28.43 33.50 2.54
N ASN A 131 28.78 32.36 3.13
CA ASN A 131 30.00 31.62 2.81
C ASN A 131 29.85 30.13 3.12
N ASN A 132 30.70 29.32 2.47
CA ASN A 132 30.72 27.87 2.58
C ASN A 132 31.19 27.36 3.95
N THR A 133 32.12 28.05 4.62
CA THR A 133 32.61 27.65 5.95
C THR A 133 31.48 27.59 6.96
N LYS A 134 30.70 28.67 7.07
CA LYS A 134 29.52 28.74 7.94
C LYS A 134 28.47 27.71 7.53
N PHE A 135 28.27 27.48 6.22
CA PHE A 135 27.31 26.45 5.78
C PHE A 135 27.71 25.04 6.24
N LYS A 136 29.01 24.68 6.11
CA LYS A 136 29.52 23.37 6.58
C LYS A 136 29.39 23.18 8.08
N GLU A 137 29.58 24.25 8.86
CA GLU A 137 29.47 24.20 10.32
C GLU A 137 28.03 23.92 10.78
N ILE A 138 27.03 24.41 10.04
CA ILE A 138 25.62 24.28 10.44
C ILE A 138 24.96 23.04 9.79
N LEU A 139 25.27 22.72 8.53
CA LEU A 139 24.73 21.54 7.83
C LEU A 139 25.78 20.43 7.70
N THR A 140 25.84 19.55 8.70
CA THR A 140 26.73 18.38 8.71
C THR A 140 26.13 17.17 8.00
N GLU A 141 24.82 17.17 7.75
CA GLU A 141 24.11 16.07 7.12
C GLU A 141 24.62 15.75 5.72
N ARG A 142 24.59 14.45 5.39
CA ARG A 142 24.98 13.91 4.10
C ARG A 142 23.86 13.02 3.57
N ILE A 143 23.45 13.27 2.34
CA ILE A 143 22.42 12.50 1.63
C ILE A 143 23.15 11.57 0.66
N ALA A 144 22.92 10.27 0.80
CA ALA A 144 23.40 9.28 -0.16
C ALA A 144 22.22 8.73 -0.95
N ILE A 145 22.32 8.79 -2.28
CA ILE A 145 21.27 8.38 -3.21
C ILE A 145 21.79 7.20 -4.02
N LEU A 146 21.05 6.09 -4.02
CA LEU A 146 21.40 4.95 -4.84
C LEU A 146 21.25 5.33 -6.32
N PRO A 147 22.30 5.20 -7.16
CA PRO A 147 22.15 5.38 -8.59
C PRO A 147 21.20 4.30 -9.14
N GLN A 148 20.65 4.52 -10.33
CA GLN A 148 19.95 3.44 -11.02
C GLN A 148 20.94 2.32 -11.30
N ILE A 149 20.78 1.19 -10.62
CA ILE A 149 21.66 0.04 -10.74
C ILE A 149 21.09 -0.96 -11.75
N SER A 150 21.99 -1.58 -12.50
CA SER A 150 21.68 -2.64 -13.46
C SER A 150 22.38 -3.95 -13.07
N LEU A 151 22.11 -5.02 -13.82
CA LEU A 151 22.93 -6.22 -13.74
C LEU A 151 24.40 -5.91 -14.02
N LEU A 152 25.28 -6.64 -13.35
CA LEU A 152 26.72 -6.50 -13.48
C LEU A 152 27.16 -7.02 -14.84
N LYS A 153 28.24 -6.43 -15.39
CA LYS A 153 28.88 -6.97 -16.59
C LYS A 153 29.39 -8.39 -16.33
N LYS A 154 29.31 -9.23 -17.37
CA LYS A 154 29.96 -10.56 -17.37
C LYS A 154 31.47 -10.43 -17.21
N ASP A 155 32.07 -9.49 -17.95
CA ASP A 155 33.51 -9.19 -17.90
C ASP A 155 33.71 -7.68 -17.76
N GLU A 156 34.62 -7.27 -16.87
CA GLU A 156 34.89 -5.87 -16.56
C GLU A 156 36.40 -5.60 -16.63
N LYS A 157 36.81 -4.73 -17.55
CA LYS A 157 38.22 -4.35 -17.68
C LYS A 157 38.63 -3.35 -16.61
N VAL A 158 39.92 -3.37 -16.25
CA VAL A 158 40.52 -2.31 -15.43
C VAL A 158 40.43 -0.98 -16.16
N ILE A 159 39.94 0.06 -15.48
CA ILE A 159 39.91 1.43 -15.99
C ILE A 159 40.68 2.36 -15.06
N GLN A 160 41.03 3.55 -15.58
CA GLN A 160 41.69 4.57 -14.77
C GLN A 160 40.81 5.00 -13.60
N GLU A 161 41.42 5.12 -12.41
CA GLU A 161 40.74 5.47 -11.16
C GLU A 161 39.88 6.74 -11.26
N ARG A 162 40.35 7.76 -11.99
CA ARG A 162 39.58 9.00 -12.25
C ARG A 162 38.22 8.73 -12.90
N ASN A 163 38.14 7.72 -13.76
CA ASN A 163 36.91 7.33 -14.44
C ASN A 163 36.00 6.54 -13.49
N THR A 164 36.56 5.69 -12.62
CA THR A 164 35.81 5.01 -11.56
C THR A 164 35.17 6.02 -10.61
N LYS A 165 35.96 6.98 -10.10
CA LYS A 165 35.49 8.04 -9.20
C LYS A 165 34.41 8.92 -9.83
N LYS A 166 34.53 9.24 -11.12
CA LYS A 166 33.52 10.02 -11.85
C LYS A 166 32.17 9.29 -11.94
N ASN A 167 32.18 7.97 -12.06
CA ASN A 167 31.00 7.17 -12.38
C ASN A 167 30.32 6.53 -11.14
N ILE A 168 30.93 6.66 -9.96
CA ILE A 168 30.54 5.94 -8.73
C ILE A 168 29.09 6.19 -8.26
N ASN A 169 28.52 7.34 -8.63
CA ASN A 169 27.16 7.78 -8.26
C ASN A 169 26.25 7.95 -9.49
N THR A 170 26.62 7.34 -10.62
CA THR A 170 25.89 7.42 -11.90
C THR A 170 25.32 6.05 -12.28
N ARG A 171 24.48 5.94 -13.32
CA ARG A 171 24.03 4.66 -13.89
C ARG A 171 25.16 3.71 -14.27
N MET A 172 26.35 4.27 -14.51
CA MET A 172 27.54 3.50 -14.88
C MET A 172 28.18 2.77 -13.69
N SER A 173 27.72 2.99 -12.45
CA SER A 173 28.31 2.35 -11.25
C SER A 173 28.26 0.82 -11.35
N SER A 174 27.15 0.24 -11.80
CA SER A 174 27.01 -1.21 -12.01
C SER A 174 27.95 -1.76 -13.09
N LEU A 175 28.33 -0.92 -14.05
CA LEU A 175 29.24 -1.29 -15.15
C LEU A 175 30.71 -1.23 -14.74
N HIS A 176 31.02 -0.55 -13.63
CA HIS A 176 32.36 -0.38 -13.06
C HIS A 176 32.44 -0.88 -11.61
N PHE A 177 31.56 -1.82 -11.25
CA PHE A 177 31.41 -2.29 -9.88
C PHE A 177 32.69 -2.95 -9.35
N ARG A 178 33.35 -3.81 -10.14
CA ARG A 178 34.58 -4.49 -9.69
C ARG A 178 35.74 -3.52 -9.58
N ASN A 179 35.83 -2.52 -10.46
CA ASN A 179 36.79 -1.44 -10.34
C ASN A 179 36.59 -0.66 -9.04
N GLU A 180 35.34 -0.40 -8.66
CA GLU A 180 35.01 0.29 -7.41
C GLU A 180 35.42 -0.54 -6.19
N ILE A 181 35.04 -1.82 -6.12
CA ILE A 181 35.41 -2.72 -5.02
C ILE A 181 36.94 -2.85 -4.91
N MET A 182 37.65 -3.01 -6.03
CA MET A 182 39.11 -3.08 -6.04
C MET A 182 39.74 -1.80 -5.47
N MET A 183 39.25 -0.63 -5.90
CA MET A 183 39.74 0.66 -5.40
C MET A 183 39.59 0.77 -3.87
N TYR A 184 38.46 0.35 -3.31
CA TYR A 184 38.25 0.38 -1.85
C TYR A 184 39.04 -0.70 -1.11
N LYS A 185 39.27 -1.86 -1.71
CA LYS A 185 40.16 -2.88 -1.13
C LYS A 185 41.57 -2.30 -0.91
N GLU A 186 42.06 -1.50 -1.86
CA GLU A 186 43.39 -0.89 -1.82
C GLU A 186 43.46 0.39 -0.97
N GLN A 187 42.45 1.25 -1.03
CA GLN A 187 42.50 2.60 -0.43
C GLN A 187 41.75 2.72 0.90
N GLU A 188 40.69 1.92 1.10
CA GLU A 188 39.73 2.05 2.21
C GLU A 188 39.44 0.65 2.80
N THR A 189 40.50 -0.06 3.20
CA THR A 189 40.43 -1.48 3.56
C THR A 189 39.42 -1.76 4.69
N GLU A 190 39.21 -0.83 5.62
CA GLU A 190 38.23 -0.99 6.69
C GLU A 190 36.79 -1.10 6.15
N ILE A 191 36.40 -0.21 5.24
CA ILE A 191 35.08 -0.24 4.58
C ILE A 191 34.92 -1.54 3.78
N TYR A 192 35.97 -1.96 3.08
CA TYR A 192 35.98 -3.23 2.33
C TYR A 192 35.79 -4.46 3.25
N GLN A 193 36.45 -4.49 4.41
CA GLN A 193 36.27 -5.59 5.38
C GLN A 193 34.87 -5.61 6.00
N GLN A 194 34.33 -4.43 6.34
CA GLN A 194 32.94 -4.31 6.80
C GLN A 194 31.95 -4.77 5.73
N TYR A 195 32.24 -4.54 4.46
CA TYR A 195 31.39 -5.00 3.36
C TYR A 195 31.40 -6.54 3.27
N ILE A 196 32.56 -7.18 3.39
CA ILE A 196 32.66 -8.65 3.44
C ILE A 196 31.87 -9.22 4.61
N SER A 197 32.01 -8.62 5.81
CA SER A 197 31.28 -9.08 6.99
C SER A 197 29.77 -8.94 6.79
N LYS A 198 29.32 -7.82 6.21
CA LYS A 198 27.91 -7.57 5.91
C LYS A 198 27.31 -8.55 4.91
N ILE A 199 28.05 -8.94 3.86
CA ILE A 199 27.60 -10.00 2.95
C ILE A 199 27.30 -11.28 3.73
N THR A 200 28.26 -11.73 4.54
CA THR A 200 28.18 -12.99 5.30
C THR A 200 27.09 -12.95 6.39
N GLU A 201 26.92 -11.80 7.07
CA GLU A 201 25.84 -11.55 8.03
C GLU A 201 24.47 -11.51 7.34
N SER A 202 24.42 -10.95 6.13
CA SER A 202 23.19 -10.80 5.36
C SER A 202 22.68 -12.12 4.80
N TRP A 203 23.59 -13.02 4.41
CA TRP A 203 23.23 -14.28 3.80
C TRP A 203 24.29 -15.30 4.16
N LYS A 204 23.99 -16.17 5.13
CA LYS A 204 24.97 -17.12 5.72
C LYS A 204 25.65 -18.04 4.68
N GLU A 205 24.96 -18.29 3.58
CA GLU A 205 25.40 -19.17 2.50
C GLU A 205 26.30 -18.46 1.47
N ILE A 206 26.35 -17.12 1.51
CA ILE A 206 27.10 -16.29 0.56
C ILE A 206 28.26 -15.60 1.28
N ALA A 207 29.46 -15.69 0.71
CA ALA A 207 30.63 -14.96 1.18
C ALA A 207 31.46 -14.44 0.01
N LEU A 208 32.07 -13.27 0.17
CA LEU A 208 33.06 -12.79 -0.80
C LEU A 208 34.33 -13.62 -0.66
N ASP A 209 34.77 -14.27 -1.75
CA ASP A 209 35.89 -15.20 -1.75
C ASP A 209 37.19 -14.49 -2.14
N ASN A 210 37.29 -13.98 -3.37
CA ASN A 210 38.48 -13.27 -3.83
C ASN A 210 38.15 -12.21 -4.90
N ILE A 211 39.01 -11.20 -5.01
CA ILE A 211 39.03 -10.25 -6.12
C ILE A 211 40.47 -10.08 -6.62
N TYR A 212 40.67 -10.29 -7.93
CA TYR A 212 41.98 -10.20 -8.58
C TYR A 212 41.86 -9.73 -10.03
N VAL A 213 42.99 -9.39 -10.63
CA VAL A 213 43.09 -8.97 -12.04
C VAL A 213 43.85 -10.03 -12.84
N GLU A 214 43.32 -10.41 -13.99
CA GLU A 214 43.97 -11.28 -14.96
C GLU A 214 43.68 -10.77 -16.38
N ASN A 215 44.72 -10.60 -17.21
CA ASN A 215 44.61 -10.09 -18.59
C ASN A 215 43.76 -8.81 -18.71
N ASP A 216 44.07 -7.79 -17.89
CA ASP A 216 43.34 -6.51 -17.79
C ASP A 216 41.86 -6.63 -17.40
N THR A 217 41.41 -7.80 -16.95
CA THR A 217 40.03 -8.06 -16.52
C THR A 217 39.99 -8.30 -15.01
N ILE A 218 39.03 -7.67 -14.34
CA ILE A 218 38.82 -7.82 -12.90
C ILE A 218 37.80 -8.93 -12.67
N TYR A 219 38.15 -9.89 -11.83
CA TYR A 219 37.28 -10.98 -11.42
C TYR A 219 36.94 -10.82 -9.94
N LEU A 220 35.65 -10.87 -9.61
CA LEU A 220 35.16 -10.90 -8.25
C LEU A 220 34.41 -12.19 -8.03
N TYR A 221 34.93 -13.04 -7.17
CA TYR A 221 34.37 -14.35 -6.86
C TYR A 221 33.62 -14.33 -5.54
N ILE A 222 32.43 -14.92 -5.58
CA ILE A 222 31.53 -15.09 -4.46
C ILE A 222 31.36 -16.59 -4.24
N ARG A 223 31.55 -17.04 -3.01
CA ARG A 223 31.23 -18.39 -2.57
C ARG A 223 29.74 -18.47 -2.28
N ASP A 224 29.08 -19.45 -2.90
CA ASP A 224 27.68 -19.82 -2.68
C ASP A 224 27.65 -21.28 -2.24
N ARG A 225 27.40 -21.51 -0.94
CA ARG A 225 27.45 -22.83 -0.29
C ARG A 225 28.76 -23.58 -0.59
N ASP A 226 28.70 -24.54 -1.51
CA ASP A 226 29.78 -25.49 -1.81
C ASP A 226 30.58 -25.13 -3.07
N PHE A 227 30.24 -24.04 -3.77
CA PHE A 227 30.95 -23.63 -4.98
C PHE A 227 31.25 -22.13 -5.01
N THR A 228 32.24 -21.75 -5.80
CA THR A 228 32.65 -20.36 -6.02
C THR A 228 32.28 -19.94 -7.44
N ILE A 229 31.64 -18.79 -7.58
CA ILE A 229 31.16 -18.26 -8.87
C ILE A 229 31.50 -16.77 -9.02
N GLU A 230 31.75 -16.37 -10.27
CA GLU A 230 32.01 -14.98 -10.61
C GLU A 230 30.75 -14.12 -10.44
N VAL A 231 30.87 -12.93 -9.84
CA VAL A 231 29.73 -12.10 -9.39
C VAL A 231 28.76 -11.76 -10.52
N GLY A 232 29.23 -11.58 -11.76
CA GLY A 232 28.41 -11.28 -12.93
C GLY A 232 27.65 -12.48 -13.48
N LYS A 233 27.94 -13.69 -13.00
CA LYS A 233 27.22 -14.93 -13.33
C LYS A 233 26.20 -15.35 -12.27
N LEU A 234 26.14 -14.64 -11.14
CA LEU A 234 25.14 -14.88 -10.09
C LEU A 234 23.72 -14.60 -10.59
N GLY A 235 22.72 -15.15 -9.90
CA GLY A 235 21.32 -14.78 -10.13
C GLY A 235 21.10 -13.28 -9.94
N SER A 236 20.20 -12.69 -10.74
CA SER A 236 19.96 -11.24 -10.79
C SER A 236 19.69 -10.61 -9.41
N GLY A 237 18.88 -11.27 -8.58
CA GLY A 237 18.58 -10.78 -7.24
C GLY A 237 19.79 -10.73 -6.31
N VAL A 238 20.71 -11.70 -6.43
CA VAL A 238 21.96 -11.71 -5.64
C VAL A 238 22.88 -10.58 -6.08
N GLN A 239 23.00 -10.35 -7.40
CA GLN A 239 23.81 -9.25 -7.93
C GLN A 239 23.29 -7.89 -7.44
N MET A 240 21.98 -7.69 -7.40
CA MET A 240 21.37 -6.45 -6.93
C MET A 240 21.57 -6.28 -5.42
N TRP A 241 21.40 -7.35 -4.66
CA TRP A 241 21.64 -7.35 -3.21
C TRP A 241 23.07 -6.96 -2.85
N ILE A 242 24.06 -7.57 -3.51
CA ILE A 242 25.49 -7.28 -3.31
C ILE A 242 25.80 -5.81 -3.62
N GLN A 243 25.28 -5.26 -4.72
CA GLN A 243 25.45 -3.84 -5.06
C GLN A 243 24.80 -2.90 -4.04
N MET A 244 23.61 -3.24 -3.51
CA MET A 244 22.96 -2.44 -2.47
C MET A 244 23.71 -2.48 -1.15
N LEU A 245 24.16 -3.66 -0.70
CA LEU A 245 24.98 -3.78 0.50
C LEU A 245 26.23 -2.93 0.37
N TRP A 246 26.88 -2.97 -0.80
CA TRP A 246 28.03 -2.12 -1.07
C TRP A 246 27.70 -0.64 -0.92
N PHE A 247 26.57 -0.21 -1.48
CA PHE A 247 26.09 1.16 -1.34
C PHE A 247 25.82 1.57 0.13
N PHE A 248 25.21 0.70 0.94
CA PHE A 248 25.02 0.98 2.36
C PHE A 248 26.36 1.08 3.10
N THR A 249 27.27 0.14 2.86
CA THR A 249 28.57 0.09 3.55
C THR A 249 29.47 1.26 3.20
N LYS A 250 29.51 1.71 1.93
CA LYS A 250 30.33 2.88 1.55
C LYS A 250 29.75 4.22 2.01
N ASN A 251 28.52 4.23 2.53
CA ASN A 251 27.81 5.45 2.97
C ASN A 251 27.37 5.38 4.44
N LEU A 252 28.20 4.79 5.31
CA LEU A 252 27.93 4.69 6.74
C LEU A 252 27.86 6.05 7.46
N ASP A 253 28.53 7.07 6.93
CA ASP A 253 28.50 8.47 7.40
C ASP A 253 27.25 9.25 6.95
N ALA A 254 26.49 8.73 5.97
CA ALA A 254 25.30 9.41 5.46
C ALA A 254 24.17 9.43 6.50
N THR A 255 23.54 10.58 6.71
CA THR A 255 22.39 10.71 7.62
C THR A 255 21.06 10.34 6.95
N THR A 256 21.00 10.47 5.62
CA THR A 256 19.81 10.18 4.82
C THR A 256 20.18 9.24 3.66
N ILE A 257 19.42 8.17 3.49
CA ILE A 257 19.54 7.21 2.39
C ILE A 257 18.32 7.32 1.50
N VAL A 258 18.53 7.38 0.19
CA VAL A 258 17.48 7.49 -0.81
C VAL A 258 17.56 6.33 -1.79
N LEU A 259 16.48 5.58 -1.91
CA LEU A 259 16.37 4.40 -2.79
C LEU A 259 15.20 4.59 -3.76
N ASP A 260 15.43 4.29 -5.04
CA ASP A 260 14.40 4.34 -6.08
C ASP A 260 14.03 2.92 -6.50
N GLU A 261 12.80 2.50 -6.20
CA GLU A 261 12.23 1.19 -6.55
C GLU A 261 13.23 0.02 -6.40
N PRO A 262 13.85 -0.15 -5.21
CA PRO A 262 14.90 -1.15 -5.04
C PRO A 262 14.36 -2.59 -5.07
N ASP A 263 13.05 -2.78 -5.13
CA ASP A 263 12.38 -4.08 -5.15
C ASP A 263 12.55 -4.86 -6.46
N VAL A 264 12.93 -4.20 -7.55
CA VAL A 264 13.13 -4.84 -8.85
C VAL A 264 14.23 -5.92 -8.77
N TYR A 265 13.88 -7.17 -9.13
CA TYR A 265 14.72 -8.38 -9.07
C TYR A 265 15.02 -8.96 -7.67
N LEU A 266 14.57 -8.34 -6.58
CA LEU A 266 14.83 -8.87 -5.24
C LEU A 266 13.76 -9.86 -4.78
N HIS A 267 14.20 -10.92 -4.11
CA HIS A 267 13.30 -11.83 -3.41
C HIS A 267 12.61 -11.11 -2.23
N PRO A 268 11.34 -11.40 -1.90
CA PRO A 268 10.58 -10.81 -0.78
C PRO A 268 11.38 -10.63 0.51
N GLU A 269 12.11 -11.65 0.95
CA GLU A 269 12.90 -11.60 2.19
C GLU A 269 14.03 -10.55 2.15
N LEU A 270 14.64 -10.33 0.99
CA LEU A 270 15.68 -9.31 0.79
C LEU A 270 15.08 -7.90 0.79
N GLN A 271 13.89 -7.74 0.20
CA GLN A 271 13.16 -6.46 0.20
C GLN A 271 12.88 -5.99 1.63
N LYS A 272 12.37 -6.90 2.48
CA LYS A 272 12.14 -6.62 3.92
C LYS A 272 13.41 -6.21 4.66
N ARG A 273 14.54 -6.80 4.28
CA ARG A 273 15.83 -6.55 4.92
C ARG A 273 16.39 -5.15 4.63
N ILE A 274 16.02 -4.52 3.51
CA ILE A 274 16.41 -3.13 3.19
C ILE A 274 15.98 -2.18 4.32
N VAL A 275 14.72 -2.29 4.76
CA VAL A 275 14.16 -1.45 5.82
C VAL A 275 14.87 -1.70 7.15
N LYS A 276 15.17 -2.97 7.46
CA LYS A 276 15.90 -3.35 8.68
C LYS A 276 17.30 -2.74 8.71
N ILE A 277 18.04 -2.79 7.60
CA ILE A 277 19.38 -2.19 7.50
C ILE A 277 19.31 -0.68 7.75
N ALA A 278 18.35 0.03 7.15
CA ALA A 278 18.23 1.48 7.38
C ALA A 278 17.93 1.81 8.84
N LYS A 279 17.06 1.03 9.49
CA LYS A 279 16.72 1.14 10.92
C LYS A 279 17.94 0.87 11.82
N GLU A 280 18.73 -0.15 11.54
CA GLU A 280 19.94 -0.52 12.30
C GLU A 280 20.94 0.64 12.41
N TYR A 281 21.08 1.45 11.34
CA TYR A 281 22.02 2.56 11.31
C TYR A 281 21.44 3.91 11.73
N ASN A 282 20.20 3.95 12.22
CA ASN A 282 19.50 5.19 12.60
C ASN A 282 19.55 6.28 11.50
N LYS A 283 19.42 5.86 10.24
CA LYS A 283 19.42 6.74 9.07
C LYS A 283 17.99 7.09 8.69
N GLN A 284 17.78 8.30 8.19
CA GLN A 284 16.53 8.64 7.52
C GLN A 284 16.47 7.83 6.20
N LEU A 285 15.44 7.03 6.01
CA LEU A 285 15.20 6.31 4.75
C LEU A 285 14.14 7.05 3.94
N ILE A 286 14.43 7.33 2.67
CA ILE A 286 13.46 7.79 1.68
C ILE A 286 13.45 6.76 0.57
N ILE A 287 12.34 6.05 0.41
CA ILE A 287 12.24 4.95 -0.55
C ILE A 287 10.96 5.08 -1.35
N THR A 288 11.06 5.08 -2.67
CA THR A 288 9.91 4.85 -3.55
C THR A 288 9.80 3.34 -3.78
N THR A 289 8.59 2.79 -3.70
CA THR A 289 8.40 1.37 -3.95
C THR A 289 6.96 1.05 -4.31
N HIS A 290 6.79 -0.07 -5.01
CA HIS A 290 5.52 -0.74 -5.25
C HIS A 290 5.41 -2.08 -4.48
N SER A 291 6.44 -2.44 -3.73
CA SER A 291 6.52 -3.70 -2.98
C SER A 291 5.68 -3.67 -1.71
N ILE A 292 4.77 -4.65 -1.61
CA ILE A 292 3.97 -4.88 -0.41
C ILE A 292 4.88 -5.32 0.74
N GLU A 293 5.93 -6.07 0.44
CA GLU A 293 6.89 -6.57 1.40
C GLU A 293 7.60 -5.41 2.11
N ILE A 294 8.05 -4.39 1.37
CA ILE A 294 8.68 -3.19 1.96
C ILE A 294 7.67 -2.39 2.78
N ILE A 295 6.47 -2.18 2.22
CA ILE A 295 5.38 -1.45 2.89
C ILE A 295 4.99 -2.14 4.21
N SER A 296 5.01 -3.48 4.26
CA SER A 296 4.63 -4.26 5.43
C SER A 296 5.64 -4.20 6.60
N GLU A 297 6.86 -3.71 6.36
CA GLU A 297 7.92 -3.65 7.38
C GLU A 297 8.07 -2.26 8.06
N VAL A 298 7.23 -1.30 7.65
CA VAL A 298 7.20 0.06 8.20
C VAL A 298 5.89 0.35 8.91
N ASP A 299 5.93 1.29 9.86
CA ASP A 299 4.70 1.75 10.50
C ASP A 299 3.87 2.57 9.51
N LYS A 300 2.53 2.55 9.65
CA LYS A 300 1.62 3.31 8.78
C LYS A 300 2.01 4.78 8.67
N SER A 301 2.42 5.35 9.80
CA SER A 301 2.84 6.74 9.89
C SER A 301 4.16 7.07 9.17
N GLU A 302 4.89 6.07 8.70
CA GLU A 302 6.10 6.19 7.88
C GLU A 302 5.80 6.06 6.38
N ILE A 303 4.54 5.79 6.01
CA ILE A 303 4.08 5.71 4.62
C ILE A 303 3.60 7.09 4.18
N VAL A 304 4.13 7.56 3.05
CA VAL A 304 3.80 8.85 2.43
C VAL A 304 3.05 8.61 1.13
N ILE A 305 1.82 9.12 1.04
CA ILE A 305 1.05 9.11 -0.21
C ILE A 305 1.41 10.36 -1.02
N LEU A 306 1.96 10.12 -2.21
CA LEU A 306 2.25 11.16 -3.18
C LEU A 306 1.11 11.27 -4.20
N ASP A 307 0.57 12.48 -4.35
CA ASP A 307 -0.43 12.84 -5.35
C ASP A 307 -0.11 14.25 -5.88
N LYS A 308 0.30 14.34 -7.15
CA LYS A 308 0.65 15.61 -7.80
C LYS A 308 -0.49 16.64 -7.81
N ASN A 309 -1.74 16.20 -7.71
CA ASN A 309 -2.89 17.10 -7.71
C ASN A 309 -3.14 17.74 -6.34
N LYS A 310 -2.50 17.23 -5.27
CA LYS A 310 -2.62 17.78 -3.92
C LYS A 310 -1.42 18.64 -3.59
N GLN A 311 -1.68 19.80 -3.00
CA GLN A 311 -0.64 20.75 -2.59
C GLN A 311 0.30 20.17 -1.52
N HIS A 312 -0.18 19.26 -0.67
CA HIS A 312 0.60 18.66 0.40
C HIS A 312 0.54 17.14 0.33
N THR A 313 1.67 16.47 0.59
CA THR A 313 1.69 15.02 0.79
C THR A 313 0.98 14.65 2.08
N LYS A 314 0.32 13.48 2.08
CA LYS A 314 -0.39 12.96 3.25
C LYS A 314 0.35 11.72 3.78
N PHE A 315 0.56 11.65 5.09
CA PHE A 315 0.96 10.41 5.76
C PHE A 315 -0.26 9.52 5.96
N VAL A 316 -0.07 8.20 5.86
CA VAL A 316 -1.17 7.26 6.04
C VAL A 316 -1.62 7.21 7.49
N ASP A 317 -2.92 7.45 7.71
CA ASP A 317 -3.58 7.28 9.00
C ASP A 317 -4.23 5.88 9.09
N GLU A 318 -4.84 5.41 8.00
CA GLU A 318 -5.55 4.12 7.93
C GLU A 318 -5.01 3.19 6.83
N LEU A 319 -4.93 1.88 7.11
CA LEU A 319 -4.41 0.88 6.14
C LEU A 319 -5.26 0.76 4.88
N ILE A 320 -6.54 1.14 4.95
CA ILE A 320 -7.44 1.08 3.79
C ILE A 320 -6.98 2.02 2.68
N GLU A 321 -6.37 3.16 3.02
CA GLU A 321 -5.80 4.10 2.04
C GLU A 321 -4.63 3.48 1.28
N VAL A 322 -3.84 2.62 1.94
CA VAL A 322 -2.75 1.87 1.30
C VAL A 322 -3.32 0.84 0.35
N GLN A 323 -4.36 0.12 0.78
CA GLN A 323 -5.04 -0.89 -0.04
C GLN A 323 -5.65 -0.27 -1.30
N ASP A 324 -6.34 0.86 -1.18
CA ASP A 324 -6.94 1.57 -2.32
C ASP A 324 -5.88 1.97 -3.37
N ILE A 325 -4.70 2.41 -2.92
CA ILE A 325 -3.60 2.77 -3.82
C ILE A 325 -2.99 1.51 -4.44
N LEU A 326 -2.78 0.45 -3.67
CA LEU A 326 -2.25 -0.82 -4.18
C LEU A 326 -3.21 -1.48 -5.20
N ASP A 327 -4.52 -1.35 -4.99
CA ASP A 327 -5.55 -1.84 -5.90
C ASP A 327 -5.56 -1.05 -7.21
N LYS A 328 -5.39 0.28 -7.15
CA LYS A 328 -5.22 1.12 -8.34
C LYS A 328 -3.88 0.92 -9.05
N LEU A 329 -2.85 0.50 -8.33
CA LEU A 329 -1.53 0.16 -8.87
C LEU A 329 -1.48 -1.22 -9.55
N GLY A 330 -2.57 -2.00 -9.48
CA GLY A 330 -2.61 -3.36 -10.02
C GLY A 330 -1.82 -4.38 -9.20
N SER A 331 -1.29 -3.98 -8.04
CA SER A 331 -0.49 -4.84 -7.14
C SER A 331 -1.33 -5.86 -6.37
N SER A 332 -2.66 -5.77 -6.44
CA SER A 332 -3.59 -6.80 -5.97
C SER A 332 -3.45 -8.13 -6.72
N GLN A 333 -2.58 -8.21 -7.74
CA GLN A 333 -2.46 -9.38 -8.59
C GLN A 333 -1.52 -10.46 -8.02
N VAL A 334 -0.37 -10.20 -7.39
CA VAL A 334 0.60 -11.31 -7.15
C VAL A 334 0.22 -12.25 -5.98
N VAL A 335 -0.18 -11.72 -4.82
CA VAL A 335 -0.62 -12.57 -3.68
C VAL A 335 -1.95 -13.26 -3.98
N ASN A 336 -2.82 -12.60 -4.75
CA ASN A 336 -4.04 -13.22 -5.22
C ASN A 336 -3.78 -14.20 -6.37
N LEU A 337 -2.81 -14.01 -7.28
CA LEU A 337 -2.58 -14.91 -8.43
C LEU A 337 -2.11 -16.30 -8.00
N VAL A 338 -1.21 -16.41 -7.02
CA VAL A 338 -0.77 -17.71 -6.48
C VAL A 338 -1.93 -18.45 -5.78
N LYS A 339 -2.77 -17.71 -5.05
CA LYS A 339 -3.99 -18.24 -4.42
C LYS A 339 -5.10 -18.52 -5.46
N LEU A 340 -5.19 -17.73 -6.52
CA LEU A 340 -6.13 -17.86 -7.63
C LEU A 340 -5.83 -19.12 -8.42
N ASP A 341 -4.57 -19.41 -8.73
CA ASP A 341 -4.18 -20.65 -9.41
C ASP A 341 -4.38 -21.88 -8.51
N LYS A 342 -4.17 -21.74 -7.19
CA LYS A 342 -4.41 -22.83 -6.23
C LYS A 342 -5.89 -23.17 -6.09
N TYR A 343 -6.74 -22.15 -5.93
CA TYR A 343 -8.14 -22.35 -5.55
C TYR A 343 -9.12 -22.23 -6.73
N ASN A 344 -8.74 -21.54 -7.82
CA ASN A 344 -9.57 -21.24 -8.99
C ASN A 344 -10.95 -20.65 -8.63
N ARG A 345 -11.03 -19.98 -7.47
CA ARG A 345 -12.24 -19.42 -6.87
C ARG A 345 -11.93 -18.03 -6.32
N ILE A 346 -12.92 -17.15 -6.39
CA ILE A 346 -12.86 -15.80 -5.83
C ILE A 346 -14.15 -15.55 -5.07
N ILE A 347 -14.08 -15.10 -3.82
CA ILE A 347 -15.25 -14.77 -3.00
C ILE A 347 -15.35 -13.25 -2.86
N CYS A 348 -16.45 -12.67 -3.34
CA CYS A 348 -16.73 -11.25 -3.30
C CYS A 348 -17.91 -11.01 -2.32
N VAL A 349 -17.67 -10.24 -1.27
CA VAL A 349 -18.68 -9.91 -0.23
C VAL A 349 -18.87 -8.40 -0.13
N GLU A 350 -19.99 -7.94 0.43
CA GLU A 350 -20.21 -6.50 0.65
C GLU A 350 -19.51 -5.98 1.91
N GLY A 351 -19.46 -6.79 2.97
CA GLY A 351 -19.01 -6.38 4.29
C GLY A 351 -17.85 -7.21 4.86
N GLU A 352 -17.91 -7.43 6.17
CA GLU A 352 -16.93 -8.24 6.93
C GLU A 352 -17.42 -9.67 7.14
N ASP A 353 -18.14 -10.19 6.14
CA ASP A 353 -18.97 -11.38 6.27
C ASP A 353 -18.16 -12.67 6.26
N LEU A 354 -16.97 -12.62 5.64
CA LEU A 354 -16.07 -13.77 5.46
C LEU A 354 -15.60 -14.38 6.78
N GLY A 355 -15.50 -13.58 7.85
CA GLY A 355 -15.01 -14.06 9.15
C GLY A 355 -15.87 -15.20 9.70
N PHE A 356 -17.18 -14.97 9.80
CA PHE A 356 -18.12 -15.96 10.31
C PHE A 356 -18.60 -16.96 9.24
N LEU A 357 -18.62 -16.57 7.95
CA LEU A 357 -18.85 -17.54 6.87
C LEU A 357 -17.78 -18.63 6.84
N ASN A 358 -16.51 -18.26 7.07
CA ASN A 358 -15.42 -19.24 7.19
C ASN A 358 -15.63 -20.17 8.40
N ILE A 359 -16.13 -19.65 9.53
CA ILE A 359 -16.42 -20.48 10.71
C ILE A 359 -17.50 -21.53 10.39
N TRP A 360 -18.56 -21.13 9.70
CA TRP A 360 -19.59 -22.08 9.27
C TRP A 360 -19.09 -23.05 8.20
N HIS A 361 -18.24 -22.61 7.28
CA HIS A 361 -17.58 -23.48 6.31
C HIS A 361 -16.76 -24.58 6.98
N GLU A 362 -15.83 -24.22 7.88
CA GLU A 362 -15.02 -25.19 8.65
C GLU A 362 -15.89 -26.16 9.44
N LYS A 363 -17.05 -25.70 9.92
CA LYS A 363 -17.98 -26.53 10.67
C LYS A 363 -18.74 -27.52 9.78
N LEU A 364 -19.17 -27.09 8.60
CA LEU A 364 -19.86 -27.94 7.64
C LEU A 364 -18.90 -28.96 7.02
N PHE A 365 -17.67 -28.51 6.66
CA PHE A 365 -16.65 -29.27 5.95
C PHE A 365 -15.31 -29.34 6.72
N PRO A 366 -15.26 -30.07 7.86
CA PRO A 366 -14.05 -30.11 8.72
C PRO A 366 -12.84 -30.80 8.07
N GLU A 367 -13.08 -31.68 7.08
CA GLU A 367 -12.05 -32.41 6.34
C GLU A 367 -11.65 -31.70 5.03
N SER A 368 -12.13 -30.47 4.79
CA SER A 368 -11.78 -29.74 3.58
C SER A 368 -10.36 -29.19 3.65
N GLU A 369 -9.60 -29.35 2.56
CA GLU A 369 -8.32 -28.65 2.37
C GLU A 369 -8.51 -27.17 1.98
N LEU A 370 -9.76 -26.76 1.70
CA LEU A 370 -10.14 -25.38 1.46
C LEU A 370 -10.35 -24.68 2.81
N SER A 371 -9.86 -23.45 2.94
CA SER A 371 -10.34 -22.51 3.96
C SER A 371 -10.78 -21.26 3.23
N PHE A 372 -11.95 -20.70 3.55
CA PHE A 372 -12.43 -19.48 2.92
C PHE A 372 -11.51 -18.28 3.23
N LYS A 373 -10.74 -18.32 4.33
CA LYS A 373 -9.67 -17.34 4.61
C LYS A 373 -8.50 -17.42 3.63
N ASP A 374 -8.27 -18.59 3.04
CA ASP A 374 -7.18 -18.80 2.08
C ASP A 374 -7.59 -18.48 0.65
N VAL A 375 -8.90 -18.52 0.35
CA VAL A 375 -9.44 -18.15 -0.97
C VAL A 375 -9.30 -16.64 -1.19
N PRO A 376 -8.84 -16.20 -2.38
CA PRO A 376 -8.85 -14.79 -2.76
C PRO A 376 -10.23 -14.19 -2.55
N SER A 377 -10.28 -13.07 -1.83
CA SER A 377 -11.54 -12.39 -1.55
C SER A 377 -11.44 -10.89 -1.70
N TYR A 378 -12.57 -10.29 -2.09
CA TYR A 378 -12.69 -8.85 -2.32
C TYR A 378 -13.93 -8.31 -1.61
N LYS A 379 -13.78 -7.15 -0.97
CA LYS A 379 -14.92 -6.35 -0.53
C LYS A 379 -15.44 -5.57 -1.74
N THR A 380 -16.74 -5.60 -1.97
CA THR A 380 -17.42 -4.88 -3.04
C THR A 380 -18.23 -3.72 -2.46
N GLY A 381 -18.57 -2.73 -3.29
CA GLY A 381 -19.53 -1.69 -2.90
C GLY A 381 -20.98 -2.15 -2.95
N GLY A 382 -21.21 -3.48 -2.95
CA GLY A 382 -22.52 -4.10 -3.10
C GLY A 382 -23.26 -3.66 -4.35
N TRP A 383 -24.57 -3.47 -4.20
CA TRP A 383 -25.51 -3.07 -5.25
C TRP A 383 -25.04 -1.91 -6.14
N GLY A 384 -24.39 -0.90 -5.56
CA GLY A 384 -23.94 0.31 -6.28
C GLY A 384 -22.69 0.09 -7.14
N SER A 385 -21.91 -0.94 -6.86
CA SER A 385 -20.69 -1.28 -7.61
C SER A 385 -20.90 -2.32 -8.72
N TRP A 386 -22.12 -2.83 -8.89
CA TRP A 386 -22.38 -3.99 -9.73
C TRP A 386 -21.94 -3.85 -11.19
N ASP A 387 -22.11 -2.66 -11.80
CA ASP A 387 -21.64 -2.44 -13.18
C ASP A 387 -20.12 -2.52 -13.30
N PHE A 388 -19.40 -2.03 -12.30
CA PHE A 388 -17.95 -2.14 -12.23
C PHE A 388 -17.52 -3.59 -12.00
N GLU A 389 -18.19 -4.31 -11.10
CA GLU A 389 -17.90 -5.70 -10.80
C GLU A 389 -18.14 -6.64 -12.00
N LYS A 390 -19.20 -6.40 -12.77
CA LYS A 390 -19.43 -7.10 -14.05
C LYS A 390 -18.24 -6.94 -14.99
N VAL A 391 -17.77 -5.71 -15.20
CA VAL A 391 -16.64 -5.42 -16.10
C VAL A 391 -15.34 -6.06 -15.58
N ARG A 392 -15.13 -6.04 -14.26
CA ARG A 392 -13.97 -6.68 -13.62
C ARG A 392 -13.96 -8.19 -13.84
N ALA A 393 -15.08 -8.85 -13.52
CA ALA A 393 -15.20 -10.29 -13.69
C ALA A 393 -15.03 -10.69 -15.18
N GLU A 394 -15.66 -9.96 -16.10
CA GLU A 394 -15.50 -10.21 -17.54
C GLU A 394 -14.06 -10.10 -18.02
N LYS A 395 -13.31 -9.09 -17.57
CA LYS A 395 -11.92 -8.91 -17.97
C LYS A 395 -11.05 -10.08 -17.51
N ILE A 396 -11.23 -10.52 -16.27
CA ILE A 396 -10.45 -11.63 -15.70
C ILE A 396 -10.84 -12.96 -16.35
N LEU A 397 -12.13 -13.20 -16.56
CA LEU A 397 -12.62 -14.43 -17.21
C LEU A 397 -12.19 -14.54 -18.67
N LYS A 398 -11.97 -13.42 -19.39
CA LYS A 398 -11.39 -13.43 -20.74
C LYS A 398 -9.95 -13.93 -20.78
N GLU A 399 -9.18 -13.67 -19.73
CA GLU A 399 -7.78 -14.08 -19.62
C GLU A 399 -7.66 -15.49 -19.01
N ARG A 400 -8.59 -15.86 -18.12
CA ARG A 400 -8.60 -17.13 -17.37
C ARG A 400 -10.02 -17.66 -17.20
N GLU A 401 -10.46 -18.50 -18.14
CA GLU A 401 -11.80 -19.11 -18.13
C GLU A 401 -11.99 -20.16 -17.02
N ASP A 402 -10.90 -20.64 -16.42
CA ASP A 402 -10.89 -21.64 -15.36
C ASP A 402 -11.30 -21.09 -13.99
N TYR A 403 -11.43 -19.77 -13.84
CA TYR A 403 -11.79 -19.13 -12.56
C TYR A 403 -13.30 -19.04 -12.34
N SER A 404 -13.72 -19.02 -11.08
CA SER A 404 -15.13 -18.85 -10.70
C SER A 404 -15.28 -17.73 -9.66
N PHE A 405 -16.03 -16.69 -10.02
CA PHE A 405 -16.39 -15.60 -9.12
C PHE A 405 -17.68 -15.94 -8.36
N TYR A 406 -17.66 -15.72 -7.05
CA TYR A 406 -18.79 -15.90 -6.14
C TYR A 406 -19.10 -14.58 -5.46
N TYR A 407 -20.08 -13.85 -5.97
CA TYR A 407 -20.60 -12.63 -5.37
C TYR A 407 -21.73 -12.98 -4.40
N ILE A 408 -21.63 -12.47 -3.17
CA ILE A 408 -22.57 -12.74 -2.09
C ILE A 408 -23.02 -11.38 -1.54
N TYR A 409 -24.24 -10.98 -1.86
CA TYR A 409 -24.78 -9.65 -1.57
C TYR A 409 -25.90 -9.71 -0.54
N ASP A 410 -25.98 -8.68 0.30
CA ASP A 410 -27.13 -8.46 1.15
C ASP A 410 -28.34 -8.13 0.29
N ARG A 411 -29.52 -8.55 0.71
CA ARG A 411 -30.78 -8.23 0.01
C ARG A 411 -31.12 -6.76 0.10
N ASP A 412 -30.73 -6.15 1.21
CA ASP A 412 -31.20 -4.84 1.64
C ASP A 412 -32.75 -4.79 1.62
N TYR A 413 -33.31 -3.65 1.22
CA TYR A 413 -34.76 -3.46 1.13
C TYR A 413 -35.29 -3.70 -0.30
N HIS A 414 -34.45 -4.22 -1.20
CA HIS A 414 -34.78 -4.36 -2.61
C HIS A 414 -35.96 -5.30 -2.86
N LEU A 415 -36.71 -4.97 -3.91
CA LEU A 415 -37.88 -5.73 -4.32
C LEU A 415 -37.48 -7.03 -5.01
N ASN A 416 -38.35 -8.05 -4.89
CA ASN A 416 -38.16 -9.36 -5.52
C ASN A 416 -37.88 -9.26 -7.02
N GLN A 417 -38.49 -8.31 -7.72
CA GLN A 417 -38.26 -8.13 -9.16
C GLN A 417 -36.83 -7.67 -9.44
N ILE A 418 -36.34 -6.67 -8.70
CA ILE A 418 -34.99 -6.11 -8.84
C ILE A 418 -33.93 -7.19 -8.57
N ILE A 419 -34.17 -8.01 -7.55
CA ILE A 419 -33.29 -9.15 -7.20
C ILE A 419 -33.22 -10.14 -8.36
N LYS A 420 -34.38 -10.54 -8.92
CA LYS A 420 -34.42 -11.46 -10.07
C LYS A 420 -33.70 -10.89 -11.28
N ASP A 421 -33.96 -9.63 -11.62
CA ASP A 421 -33.30 -8.96 -12.75
C ASP A 421 -31.78 -8.97 -12.56
N ARG A 422 -31.32 -8.73 -11.32
CA ARG A 422 -29.90 -8.74 -10.95
C ARG A 422 -29.26 -10.13 -11.04
N GLU A 423 -29.96 -11.17 -10.58
CA GLU A 423 -29.51 -12.56 -10.69
C GLU A 423 -29.44 -13.01 -12.16
N GLU A 424 -30.41 -12.61 -12.99
CA GLU A 424 -30.42 -12.89 -14.43
C GLU A 424 -29.24 -12.19 -15.14
N GLU A 425 -28.94 -10.93 -14.79
CA GLU A 425 -27.75 -10.24 -15.27
C GLU A 425 -26.47 -11.01 -14.94
N GLY A 426 -26.33 -11.48 -13.70
CA GLY A 426 -25.18 -12.28 -13.27
C GLY A 426 -25.02 -13.57 -14.08
N LYS A 427 -26.12 -14.32 -14.24
CA LYS A 427 -26.15 -15.56 -15.03
C LYS A 427 -25.71 -15.33 -16.49
N ASN A 428 -26.20 -14.27 -17.12
CA ASN A 428 -25.84 -13.92 -18.51
C ASN A 428 -24.34 -13.63 -18.68
N LYS A 429 -23.63 -13.25 -17.61
CA LYS A 429 -22.20 -12.93 -17.62
C LYS A 429 -21.31 -14.05 -17.05
N LYS A 430 -21.87 -15.24 -16.78
CA LYS A 430 -21.19 -16.34 -16.09
C LYS A 430 -20.65 -15.96 -14.70
N ILE A 431 -21.32 -15.02 -14.04
CA ILE A 431 -20.98 -14.57 -12.69
C ILE A 431 -21.92 -15.31 -11.71
N ASN A 432 -21.36 -15.99 -10.71
CA ASN A 432 -22.18 -16.58 -9.66
C ASN A 432 -22.53 -15.48 -8.66
N LEU A 433 -23.69 -14.86 -8.81
CA LEU A 433 -24.25 -13.92 -7.84
C LEU A 433 -25.32 -14.62 -7.01
N HIS A 434 -25.18 -14.54 -5.69
CA HIS A 434 -26.21 -14.89 -4.72
C HIS A 434 -26.57 -13.64 -3.93
N ILE A 435 -27.88 -13.39 -3.82
CA ILE A 435 -28.44 -12.36 -2.96
C ILE A 435 -29.21 -13.08 -1.86
N TRP A 436 -28.90 -12.78 -0.60
CA TRP A 436 -29.55 -13.44 0.53
C TRP A 436 -31.07 -13.26 0.51
N THR A 437 -31.81 -14.25 1.02
CA THR A 437 -33.27 -14.15 1.15
C THR A 437 -33.65 -13.23 2.31
N LYS A 438 -32.89 -13.27 3.42
CA LYS A 438 -33.03 -12.30 4.52
C LYS A 438 -32.34 -10.98 4.15
N LYS A 439 -32.71 -9.92 4.87
CA LYS A 439 -32.24 -8.55 4.59
C LYS A 439 -30.71 -8.45 4.49
N GLU A 440 -30.01 -9.04 5.45
CA GLU A 440 -28.55 -9.06 5.56
C GLU A 440 -28.09 -10.42 6.06
N ILE A 441 -26.84 -10.79 5.80
CA ILE A 441 -26.28 -12.04 6.31
C ILE A 441 -26.30 -12.14 7.86
N GLU A 442 -26.21 -11.01 8.57
CA GLU A 442 -26.32 -10.99 10.03
C GLU A 442 -27.68 -11.49 10.54
N ASN A 443 -28.74 -11.42 9.72
CA ASN A 443 -30.05 -11.96 10.10
C ASN A 443 -30.04 -13.49 10.26
N TYR A 444 -29.05 -14.20 9.70
CA TYR A 444 -28.86 -15.64 9.94
C TYR A 444 -28.12 -15.94 11.24
N LEU A 445 -27.49 -14.93 11.87
CA LEU A 445 -26.86 -15.07 13.19
C LEU A 445 -27.85 -14.87 14.35
N ILE A 446 -29.05 -14.35 14.07
CA ILE A 446 -30.09 -14.09 15.07
C ILE A 446 -30.78 -15.42 15.42
N ASN A 447 -30.18 -16.17 16.35
CA ASN A 447 -30.74 -17.41 16.88
C ASN A 447 -30.76 -17.37 18.43
N PRO A 448 -31.93 -17.27 19.08
CA PRO A 448 -32.03 -17.14 20.52
C PRO A 448 -31.35 -18.26 21.30
N ALA A 449 -31.52 -19.52 20.85
CA ALA A 449 -30.90 -20.68 21.48
C ALA A 449 -29.36 -20.62 21.41
N VAL A 450 -28.81 -20.19 20.27
CA VAL A 450 -27.35 -20.02 20.11
C VAL A 450 -26.82 -18.89 20.99
N ILE A 451 -27.47 -17.72 20.95
CA ILE A 451 -27.07 -16.55 21.74
C ILE A 451 -27.12 -16.88 23.24
N THR A 452 -28.14 -17.61 23.69
CA THR A 452 -28.26 -18.11 25.07
C THR A 452 -27.06 -18.97 25.46
N ARG A 453 -26.62 -19.89 24.58
CA ARG A 453 -25.42 -20.72 24.84
C ARG A 453 -24.14 -19.91 24.89
N VAL A 454 -24.00 -18.89 24.05
CA VAL A 454 -22.82 -17.99 24.07
C VAL A 454 -22.74 -17.26 25.41
N ILE A 455 -23.86 -16.75 25.92
CA ILE A 455 -23.93 -16.03 27.20
C ILE A 455 -23.65 -17.00 28.37
N ASN A 456 -24.34 -18.14 28.41
CA ASN A 456 -24.22 -19.09 29.52
C ASN A 456 -22.85 -19.79 29.60
N LYS A 457 -22.04 -19.75 28.53
CA LYS A 457 -20.64 -20.19 28.57
C LYS A 457 -19.74 -19.30 29.42
N ALA A 458 -20.16 -18.08 29.72
CA ALA A 458 -19.43 -17.13 30.56
C ALA A 458 -19.89 -17.17 32.05
N GLU A 459 -20.45 -18.31 32.49
CA GLU A 459 -20.96 -18.55 33.86
C GLU A 459 -22.21 -17.76 34.28
N GLU A 460 -22.83 -17.02 33.36
CA GLU A 460 -24.14 -16.37 33.57
C GLU A 460 -25.31 -17.34 33.35
N LYS A 461 -26.48 -17.02 33.91
CA LYS A 461 -27.73 -17.79 33.70
C LYS A 461 -28.81 -16.91 33.09
N ILE A 462 -28.86 -16.88 31.76
CA ILE A 462 -29.98 -16.33 31.00
C ILE A 462 -30.79 -17.46 30.38
N SER A 463 -32.12 -17.32 30.39
CA SER A 463 -33.04 -18.20 29.68
C SER A 463 -33.20 -17.78 28.22
N GLU A 464 -33.52 -18.73 27.34
CA GLU A 464 -33.82 -18.42 25.93
C GLU A 464 -34.99 -17.45 25.78
N LYS A 465 -35.96 -17.50 26.70
CA LYS A 465 -37.10 -16.58 26.72
C LYS A 465 -36.66 -15.13 26.93
N GLU A 466 -35.71 -14.88 27.83
CA GLU A 466 -35.16 -13.54 28.05
C GLU A 466 -34.40 -13.03 26.82
N VAL A 467 -33.66 -13.90 26.13
CA VAL A 467 -33.00 -13.54 24.86
C VAL A 467 -34.03 -13.18 23.78
N ILE A 468 -35.12 -13.95 23.67
CA ILE A 468 -36.23 -13.63 22.75
C ILE A 468 -36.82 -12.26 23.10
N GLU A 469 -37.08 -11.97 24.37
CA GLU A 469 -37.61 -10.67 24.81
C GLU A 469 -36.67 -9.51 24.49
N ILE A 470 -35.34 -9.68 24.64
CA ILE A 470 -34.34 -8.69 24.23
C ILE A 470 -34.43 -8.41 22.73
N ILE A 471 -34.48 -9.46 21.91
CA ILE A 471 -34.52 -9.34 20.44
C ILE A 471 -35.84 -8.70 20.01
N GLU A 472 -36.96 -9.13 20.58
CA GLU A 472 -38.30 -8.58 20.30
C GLU A 472 -38.35 -7.08 20.58
N ASN A 473 -37.88 -6.64 21.75
CA ASN A 473 -37.84 -5.22 22.11
C ASN A 473 -37.01 -4.40 21.11
N ILE A 474 -35.83 -4.92 20.73
CA ILE A 474 -34.98 -4.26 19.72
C ILE A 474 -35.67 -4.19 18.37
N CYS A 475 -36.37 -5.25 17.95
CA CYS A 475 -37.12 -5.25 16.72
C CYS A 475 -38.22 -4.19 16.77
N GLU A 476 -39.06 -4.16 17.80
CA GLU A 476 -40.14 -3.16 17.93
C GLU A 476 -39.64 -1.72 17.80
N GLU A 477 -38.49 -1.39 18.41
CA GLU A 477 -37.84 -0.08 18.25
C GLU A 477 -37.44 0.25 16.81
N LEU A 478 -37.12 -0.77 16.01
CA LEU A 478 -36.67 -0.64 14.62
C LEU A 478 -37.81 -0.73 13.59
N LYS A 479 -39.03 -1.07 14.00
CA LYS A 479 -40.18 -1.29 13.10
C LYS A 479 -40.44 -0.10 12.19
N MET A 480 -40.54 1.11 12.76
CA MET A 480 -40.77 2.33 11.99
C MET A 480 -39.66 2.61 10.96
N LYS A 481 -38.40 2.31 11.33
CA LYS A 481 -37.26 2.45 10.41
C LYS A 481 -37.37 1.50 9.23
N VAL A 482 -37.80 0.25 9.46
CA VAL A 482 -38.04 -0.75 8.40
C VAL A 482 -39.12 -0.26 7.44
N ILE A 483 -40.23 0.26 7.96
CA ILE A 483 -41.32 0.84 7.14
C ILE A 483 -40.80 1.97 6.26
N PHE A 484 -40.05 2.93 6.82
CA PHE A 484 -39.51 4.03 6.03
C PHE A 484 -38.56 3.55 4.92
N LYS A 485 -37.71 2.57 5.22
CA LYS A 485 -36.74 2.06 4.24
C LYS A 485 -37.39 1.30 3.09
N TYR A 486 -38.37 0.45 3.35
CA TYR A 486 -39.15 -0.18 2.28
C TYR A 486 -39.97 0.84 1.49
N THR A 487 -40.51 1.88 2.15
CA THR A 487 -41.24 2.97 1.48
C THR A 487 -40.32 3.72 0.51
N ASP A 488 -39.12 4.10 0.94
CA ASP A 488 -38.13 4.76 0.10
C ASP A 488 -37.75 3.90 -1.11
N GLU A 489 -37.55 2.60 -0.90
CA GLU A 489 -37.16 1.68 -1.96
C GLU A 489 -38.28 1.45 -2.99
N ILE A 490 -39.53 1.28 -2.54
CA ILE A 490 -40.67 1.17 -3.46
C ILE A 490 -40.87 2.48 -4.20
N ASN A 491 -40.76 3.63 -3.51
CA ASN A 491 -40.96 4.93 -4.13
C ASN A 491 -39.96 5.18 -5.28
N LYS A 492 -38.68 4.86 -5.08
CA LYS A 492 -37.63 4.95 -6.11
C LYS A 492 -37.92 4.12 -7.36
N ASN A 493 -38.57 2.97 -7.19
CA ASN A 493 -38.82 2.00 -8.25
C ASN A 493 -40.29 2.00 -8.74
N SER A 494 -41.13 2.87 -8.18
CA SER A 494 -42.55 2.99 -8.54
C SER A 494 -42.73 3.62 -9.93
N ARG A 495 -43.83 3.26 -10.61
CA ARG A 495 -44.19 3.90 -11.88
C ARG A 495 -44.56 5.36 -11.61
N ARG A 496 -44.18 6.29 -12.50
CA ARG A 496 -44.58 7.71 -12.43
C ARG A 496 -46.09 7.82 -12.16
N GLY A 497 -46.45 8.33 -10.97
CA GLY A 497 -47.83 8.66 -10.61
C GLY A 497 -48.45 7.88 -9.44
N GLU A 498 -47.74 6.94 -8.80
CA GLU A 498 -48.25 6.32 -7.58
C GLU A 498 -48.12 7.26 -6.37
N GLU A 499 -49.21 7.46 -5.63
CA GLU A 499 -49.19 8.33 -4.44
C GLU A 499 -48.41 7.70 -3.28
N LEU A 500 -47.60 8.51 -2.60
CA LEU A 500 -46.73 8.07 -1.50
C LEU A 500 -47.53 7.51 -0.31
N SER A 501 -48.74 8.02 -0.08
CA SER A 501 -49.70 7.51 0.91
C SER A 501 -50.07 6.06 0.64
N THR A 502 -50.37 5.71 -0.61
CA THR A 502 -50.73 4.35 -1.05
C THR A 502 -49.54 3.40 -0.93
N ILE A 503 -48.33 3.86 -1.27
CA ILE A 503 -47.10 3.08 -1.07
C ILE A 503 -46.91 2.78 0.42
N MET A 504 -46.99 3.81 1.25
CA MET A 504 -46.80 3.69 2.70
C MET A 504 -47.81 2.74 3.32
N GLN A 505 -49.09 2.80 2.91
CA GLN A 505 -50.12 1.88 3.41
C GLN A 505 -49.77 0.41 3.11
N ARG A 506 -49.37 0.08 1.88
CA ARG A 506 -48.98 -1.29 1.52
C ARG A 506 -47.73 -1.76 2.26
N VAL A 507 -46.75 -0.88 2.47
CA VAL A 507 -45.54 -1.20 3.22
C VAL A 507 -45.87 -1.47 4.68
N VAL A 508 -46.75 -0.67 5.29
CA VAL A 508 -47.23 -0.89 6.65
C VAL A 508 -47.90 -2.25 6.76
N GLU A 509 -48.82 -2.59 5.86
CA GLU A 509 -49.48 -3.90 5.82
C GLU A 509 -48.45 -5.05 5.69
N PHE A 510 -47.49 -4.94 4.77
CA PHE A 510 -46.42 -5.92 4.59
C PHE A 510 -45.56 -6.09 5.85
N VAL A 511 -45.13 -4.98 6.47
CA VAL A 511 -44.29 -5.03 7.67
C VAL A 511 -45.09 -5.58 8.84
N ASP A 512 -46.35 -5.18 9.02
CA ASP A 512 -47.24 -5.67 10.07
C ASP A 512 -47.49 -7.18 9.96
N ASP A 513 -47.67 -7.70 8.74
CA ASP A 513 -47.82 -9.14 8.52
C ASP A 513 -46.54 -9.92 8.87
N ASN A 514 -45.36 -9.42 8.49
CA ASN A 514 -44.09 -10.02 8.90
C ASN A 514 -43.83 -9.89 10.40
N TRP A 515 -44.38 -8.87 11.05
CA TRP A 515 -44.19 -8.62 12.48
C TRP A 515 -44.94 -9.59 13.40
N LYS A 516 -45.87 -10.40 12.86
CA LYS A 516 -46.66 -11.37 13.62
C LYS A 516 -45.86 -12.63 14.01
N ASP A 517 -44.80 -12.92 13.29
CA ASP A 517 -43.96 -14.12 13.49
C ASP A 517 -42.51 -13.71 13.74
N PHE A 518 -41.86 -14.33 14.73
CA PHE A 518 -40.50 -13.99 15.13
C PHE A 518 -39.47 -14.24 14.00
N ALA A 519 -39.62 -15.35 13.27
CA ALA A 519 -38.69 -15.70 12.19
C ALA A 519 -38.84 -14.76 11.00
N HIS A 520 -40.08 -14.42 10.62
CA HIS A 520 -40.33 -13.43 9.58
C HIS A 520 -39.84 -12.04 9.99
N LYS A 521 -40.10 -11.61 11.22
CA LYS A 521 -39.65 -10.31 11.77
C LYS A 521 -38.13 -10.17 11.72
N THR A 522 -37.43 -11.17 12.24
CA THR A 522 -35.96 -11.21 12.25
C THR A 522 -35.34 -11.36 10.86
N SER A 523 -36.12 -11.75 9.83
CA SER A 523 -35.65 -11.82 8.45
C SER A 523 -35.58 -10.47 7.73
N ILE A 524 -36.42 -9.49 8.09
CA ILE A 524 -36.53 -8.19 7.37
C ILE A 524 -35.99 -6.98 8.15
N VAL A 525 -35.68 -7.16 9.43
CA VAL A 525 -35.07 -6.13 10.29
C VAL A 525 -33.60 -5.90 9.89
N PRO A 526 -33.01 -4.69 10.06
CA PRO A 526 -31.58 -4.47 9.82
C PRO A 526 -30.70 -5.26 10.79
N GLY A 527 -30.26 -6.45 10.35
CA GLY A 527 -29.51 -7.44 11.12
C GLY A 527 -28.23 -6.89 11.76
N LYS A 528 -27.42 -6.11 11.03
CA LYS A 528 -26.22 -5.43 11.52
C LYS A 528 -26.51 -4.57 12.74
N GLU A 529 -27.62 -3.83 12.70
CA GLU A 529 -28.01 -2.97 13.80
C GLU A 529 -28.61 -3.77 14.97
N VAL A 530 -29.40 -4.80 14.68
CA VAL A 530 -29.91 -5.72 15.71
C VAL A 530 -28.75 -6.39 16.45
N MET A 531 -27.80 -6.99 15.75
CA MET A 531 -26.63 -7.63 16.34
C MET A 531 -25.77 -6.65 17.13
N LYS A 532 -25.64 -5.40 16.66
CA LYS A 532 -24.96 -4.33 17.42
C LYS A 532 -25.70 -4.02 18.73
N ARG A 533 -27.02 -3.88 18.71
CA ARG A 533 -27.83 -3.59 19.91
C ARG A 533 -27.84 -4.77 20.87
N ILE A 534 -27.94 -6.01 20.39
CA ILE A 534 -27.82 -7.24 21.18
C ILE A 534 -26.46 -7.25 21.91
N ARG A 535 -25.36 -7.00 21.19
CA ARG A 535 -24.01 -6.92 21.79
C ARG A 535 -23.91 -5.87 22.90
N ASN A 536 -24.45 -4.68 22.67
CA ASN A 536 -24.43 -3.62 23.66
C ASN A 536 -25.28 -3.98 24.88
N LYS A 537 -26.50 -4.47 24.67
CA LYS A 537 -27.40 -4.90 25.77
C LYS A 537 -26.75 -5.99 26.62
N ILE A 538 -26.15 -7.00 26.00
CA ILE A 538 -25.50 -8.10 26.71
C ILE A 538 -24.25 -7.62 27.47
N LYS A 539 -23.49 -6.70 26.88
CA LYS A 539 -22.36 -6.08 27.58
C LYS A 539 -22.81 -5.26 28.78
N ASP A 540 -23.90 -4.51 28.65
CA ASP A 540 -24.39 -3.63 29.72
C ASP A 540 -25.04 -4.42 30.86
N ASP A 541 -25.85 -5.43 30.54
CA ASP A 541 -26.60 -6.21 31.53
C ASP A 541 -25.75 -7.31 32.18
N TYR A 542 -24.82 -7.92 31.44
CA TYR A 542 -24.07 -9.11 31.89
C TYR A 542 -22.54 -8.94 31.85
N ASN A 543 -22.01 -7.80 31.40
CA ASN A 543 -20.57 -7.56 31.23
C ASN A 543 -19.86 -8.59 30.32
N ILE A 544 -20.60 -9.17 29.35
CA ILE A 544 -20.07 -10.15 28.41
C ILE A 544 -19.85 -9.51 27.04
N GLN A 545 -18.65 -9.68 26.48
CA GLN A 545 -18.35 -9.25 25.12
C GLN A 545 -18.52 -10.41 24.12
N ILE A 546 -19.58 -10.34 23.31
CA ILE A 546 -19.84 -11.27 22.21
C ILE A 546 -19.50 -10.65 20.85
N SER A 547 -19.18 -11.48 19.86
CA SER A 547 -18.93 -11.08 18.46
C SER A 547 -19.69 -12.00 17.52
N ASN A 548 -19.85 -11.60 16.25
CA ASN A 548 -20.48 -12.45 15.23
C ASN A 548 -19.75 -13.80 15.12
N ASP A 549 -18.43 -13.78 15.11
CA ASP A 549 -17.60 -14.99 15.13
C ASP A 549 -17.85 -15.89 16.35
N LYS A 550 -17.97 -15.32 17.56
CA LYS A 550 -18.28 -16.10 18.77
C LYS A 550 -19.63 -16.77 18.66
N ILE A 551 -20.63 -16.05 18.14
CA ILE A 551 -21.99 -16.57 17.95
C ILE A 551 -21.96 -17.67 16.88
N ALA A 552 -21.33 -17.43 15.74
CA ALA A 552 -21.21 -18.40 14.64
C ALA A 552 -20.53 -19.72 15.07
N ARG A 553 -19.51 -19.66 15.94
CA ARG A 553 -18.85 -20.87 16.48
C ARG A 553 -19.79 -21.74 17.31
N GLU A 554 -20.77 -21.13 17.98
CA GLU A 554 -21.72 -21.84 18.85
C GLU A 554 -22.91 -22.46 18.09
N PHE A 555 -23.10 -22.16 16.80
CA PHE A 555 -24.10 -22.84 15.98
C PHE A 555 -23.78 -24.32 15.84
N LYS A 556 -24.78 -25.20 15.96
CA LYS A 556 -24.71 -26.61 15.53
C LYS A 556 -24.98 -26.70 14.03
N LYS A 557 -24.58 -27.80 13.37
CA LYS A 557 -24.74 -27.92 11.91
C LYS A 557 -26.21 -27.83 11.51
N GLU A 558 -27.09 -28.37 12.34
CA GLU A 558 -28.54 -28.44 12.15
C GLU A 558 -29.25 -27.11 12.43
N GLU A 559 -28.55 -26.15 13.05
CA GLU A 559 -29.08 -24.81 13.36
C GLU A 559 -28.68 -23.77 12.30
N ILE A 560 -27.76 -24.11 11.40
CA ILE A 560 -27.40 -23.25 10.26
C ILE A 560 -28.50 -23.41 9.22
N GLU A 561 -29.07 -22.31 8.77
CA GLU A 561 -30.17 -22.34 7.79
C GLU A 561 -29.72 -22.89 6.43
N GLN A 562 -30.66 -23.58 5.76
CA GLN A 562 -30.42 -24.33 4.53
C GLN A 562 -29.79 -23.47 3.42
N GLU A 563 -30.21 -22.21 3.27
CA GLU A 563 -29.66 -21.29 2.26
C GLU A 563 -28.17 -21.02 2.47
N VAL A 564 -27.73 -20.81 3.72
CA VAL A 564 -26.32 -20.62 4.07
C VAL A 564 -25.52 -21.88 3.75
N ILE A 565 -26.07 -23.06 4.07
CA ILE A 565 -25.46 -24.34 3.75
C ILE A 565 -25.27 -24.48 2.23
N GLU A 566 -26.29 -24.17 1.44
CA GLU A 566 -26.25 -24.28 -0.02
C GLU A 566 -25.22 -23.33 -0.65
N VAL A 567 -25.12 -22.09 -0.16
CA VAL A 567 -24.14 -21.12 -0.65
C VAL A 567 -22.72 -21.60 -0.37
N ILE A 568 -22.44 -22.03 0.88
CA ILE A 568 -21.13 -22.55 1.27
C ILE A 568 -20.79 -23.81 0.47
N GLU A 569 -21.73 -24.73 0.31
CA GLU A 569 -21.54 -25.98 -0.45
C GLU A 569 -21.24 -25.71 -1.92
N LYS A 570 -21.91 -24.73 -2.54
CA LYS A 570 -21.67 -24.37 -3.95
C LYS A 570 -20.29 -23.76 -4.14
N ILE A 571 -19.84 -22.90 -3.23
CA ILE A 571 -18.48 -22.33 -3.26
C ILE A 571 -17.45 -23.46 -3.07
N GLU A 572 -17.64 -24.30 -2.05
CA GLU A 572 -16.79 -25.47 -1.74
C GLU A 572 -16.64 -26.38 -2.97
N LYS A 573 -17.75 -26.74 -3.61
CA LYS A 573 -17.76 -27.67 -4.76
C LYS A 573 -17.48 -27.00 -6.10
N LYS A 574 -17.17 -25.70 -6.12
CA LYS A 574 -16.99 -24.90 -7.34
C LYS A 574 -18.18 -25.03 -8.31
N LYS A 575 -19.40 -24.99 -7.79
CA LYS A 575 -20.67 -25.03 -8.55
C LYS A 575 -21.28 -23.64 -8.66
N SER A 576 -22.15 -23.43 -9.63
CA SER A 576 -22.91 -22.18 -9.75
C SER A 576 -24.07 -22.09 -8.76
N PHE A 577 -24.47 -20.86 -8.44
CA PHE A 577 -25.69 -20.58 -7.67
C PHE A 577 -26.97 -20.97 -8.42
#